data_AF-A0A1F6FJD0-F1
#
_entry.id   AF-A0A1F6FJD0-F1
#
_cell.length_a   1.000
_cell.length_b   1.000
_cell.length_c   1.000
_cell.angle_alpha   90.00
_cell.angle_beta   90.00
_cell.angle_gamma   90.00
#
_symmetry.space_group_name_H-M   'P 1'
#
loop_
_entity.id
_entity.type
_entity.pdbx_description
1 polymer ?
#
loop_
_entity_poly.entity_id
_entity_poly.type
_entity_poly.pdbx_seq_one_letter_code
_entity_poly.pdbx_strand_id
1 'polypeptide(L)'
;MRNLQEFITGATSFIGNVVLPMLFAVALLFFVWNAFKFFILEADNKDAKDKARQMAIYGIGAFVLLVSIWGIVNMIIGGLGLDQNSYVQPDYFNNSGRQSR
;
A
#
# COMPACT_ATOMS: atom_id res chain seq x y z
N MET A 1 11.39 27.06 10.46
CA MET A 1 10.68 26.40 9.33
C MET A 1 11.15 24.97 9.08
N ARG A 2 12.41 24.59 9.40
CA ARG A 2 12.94 23.22 9.26
C ARG A 2 12.20 22.14 10.08
N ASN A 3 11.80 22.47 11.31
CA ASN A 3 11.11 21.53 12.22
C ASN A 3 9.75 21.05 11.68
N LEU A 4 9.05 21.90 10.91
CA LEU A 4 7.77 21.53 10.31
C LEU A 4 7.98 20.59 9.11
N GLN A 5 9.03 20.81 8.32
CA GLN A 5 9.38 19.92 7.22
C GLN A 5 9.83 18.55 7.73
N GLU A 6 10.67 18.51 8.76
CA GLU A 6 11.10 17.25 9.39
C GLU A 6 9.90 16.46 9.97
N PHE A 7 8.93 17.15 10.57
CA PHE A 7 7.69 16.52 11.05
C PHE A 7 6.83 15.96 9.90
N ILE A 8 6.58 16.75 8.84
CA ILE A 8 5.76 16.33 7.69
C ILE A 8 6.41 15.12 7.00
N THR A 9 7.72 15.18 6.73
CA THR A 9 8.46 14.07 6.09
C THR A 9 8.47 12.83 6.99
N GLY A 10 8.66 12.99 8.30
CA GLY A 10 8.55 11.90 9.27
C GLY A 10 7.17 11.24 9.23
N ALA A 11 6.10 12.04 9.28
CA ALA A 11 4.74 11.54 9.24
C ALA A 11 4.41 10.81 7.92
N THR A 12 4.78 11.37 6.77
CA THR A 12 4.56 10.74 5.46
C THR A 12 5.33 9.42 5.36
N SER A 13 6.59 9.39 5.81
CA SER A 13 7.40 8.16 5.79
C SER A 13 6.86 7.08 6.73
N PHE A 14 6.33 7.47 7.90
CA PHE A 14 5.71 6.55 8.85
C PHE A 14 4.41 5.96 8.29
N ILE A 15 3.56 6.79 7.70
CA ILE A 15 2.31 6.33 7.08
C ILE A 15 2.62 5.37 5.92
N GLY A 16 3.54 5.74 5.04
CA GLY A 16 3.91 4.93 3.87
C GLY A 16 4.57 3.60 4.22
N ASN A 17 5.52 3.59 5.16
CA ASN A 17 6.34 2.42 5.44
C ASN A 17 5.84 1.55 6.60
N VAL A 18 4.94 2.08 7.44
CA VAL A 18 4.43 1.34 8.62
C VAL A 18 2.93 1.14 8.50
N VAL A 19 2.17 2.23 8.35
CA VAL A 19 0.69 2.17 8.40
C VAL A 19 0.12 1.44 7.19
N LEU A 20 0.58 1.76 5.97
CA LEU A 20 0.13 1.06 4.76
C LEU A 20 0.37 -0.46 4.81
N PRO A 21 1.62 -0.95 4.97
CA PRO A 21 1.87 -2.39 5.04
C PRO A 21 1.15 -3.08 6.20
N MET A 22 0.95 -2.41 7.34
CA MET A 22 0.13 -2.93 8.43
C MET A 22 -1.34 -3.10 8.02
N LEU A 23 -1.92 -2.14 7.29
CA LEU A 23 -3.29 -2.22 6.79
C LEU A 23 -3.45 -3.37 5.80
N PHE A 24 -2.48 -3.56 4.89
CA PHE A 24 -2.43 -4.71 3.99
C PHE A 24 -2.33 -6.04 4.75
N ALA A 25 -1.51 -6.10 5.80
CA ALA A 25 -1.37 -7.30 6.62
C ALA A 25 -2.69 -7.66 7.31
N VAL A 26 -3.39 -6.69 7.91
CA VAL A 26 -4.69 -6.91 8.56
C VAL A 26 -5.74 -7.33 7.53
N ALA A 27 -5.79 -6.67 6.37
CA ALA A 27 -6.71 -7.02 5.30
C ALA A 27 -6.49 -8.45 4.78
N LEU A 28 -5.22 -8.84 4.61
CA LEU A 28 -4.84 -10.20 4.19
C LEU A 28 -5.24 -11.23 5.26
N LEU A 29 -5.03 -10.92 6.54
CA LEU A 29 -5.46 -11.76 7.66
C LEU A 29 -6.98 -11.97 7.67
N PHE A 30 -7.75 -10.90 7.47
CA PHE A 30 -9.21 -10.98 7.33
C PHE A 30 -9.63 -11.79 6.11
N PHE A 31 -8.97 -11.62 4.97
CA PHE A 31 -9.23 -12.39 3.76
C PHE A 31 -9.01 -13.89 4.01
N VAL A 32 -7.85 -14.24 4.58
CA VAL A 32 -7.49 -15.62 4.92
C VAL A 32 -8.45 -16.21 5.95
N TRP A 33 -8.79 -15.48 7.00
CA TRP A 33 -9.76 -15.93 8.02
C TRP A 33 -11.14 -16.23 7.42
N ASN A 34 -11.65 -15.34 6.57
CA ASN A 34 -12.93 -15.55 5.89
C ASN A 34 -12.86 -16.74 4.90
N ALA A 35 -11.76 -16.89 4.17
CA ALA A 35 -11.54 -18.01 3.27
C ALA A 35 -11.46 -19.36 4.02
N PHE A 36 -10.73 -19.41 5.14
CA PHE A 36 -10.65 -20.61 5.98
C PHE A 36 -12.00 -20.99 6.57
N LYS A 37 -12.74 -20.02 7.09
CA LYS A 37 -14.09 -20.25 7.61
C LYS A 37 -15.01 -20.83 6.53
N PHE A 38 -14.92 -20.31 5.31
CA PHE A 38 -15.69 -20.79 4.16
C PHE A 38 -15.30 -22.22 3.74
N PHE A 39 -14.01 -22.49 3.58
CA PHE A 39 -13.54 -23.79 3.08
C PHE A 39 -13.69 -24.93 4.09
N ILE A 40 -13.56 -24.66 5.39
CA ILE A 40 -13.52 -25.71 6.42
C ILE A 40 -14.88 -25.93 7.09
N LEU A 41 -15.65 -24.88 7.40
CA LEU A 41 -16.86 -25.02 8.23
C LEU A 41 -18.15 -25.25 7.44
N GLU A 42 -18.24 -24.79 6.18
CA GLU A 42 -19.50 -24.77 5.43
C GLU A 42 -19.51 -25.70 4.20
N ALA A 43 -18.48 -26.53 4.02
CA ALA A 43 -18.32 -27.38 2.84
C ALA A 43 -19.38 -28.51 2.72
N ASP A 44 -19.95 -28.97 3.84
CA ASP A 44 -20.72 -30.22 3.92
C ASP A 44 -22.25 -30.05 3.95
N ASN A 45 -22.78 -28.82 3.92
CA ASN A 45 -24.23 -28.58 3.99
C ASN A 45 -24.74 -27.71 2.82
N LYS A 46 -25.79 -28.16 2.13
CA LYS A 46 -26.33 -27.53 0.92
C LYS A 46 -26.93 -26.14 1.16
N ASP A 47 -27.59 -25.92 2.30
CA ASP A 47 -28.10 -24.58 2.67
C ASP A 47 -26.99 -23.65 3.15
N ALA A 48 -25.94 -24.21 3.76
CA ALA A 48 -24.77 -23.44 4.17
C ALA A 48 -24.01 -22.94 2.93
N LYS A 49 -23.93 -23.73 1.86
CA LYS A 49 -23.26 -23.37 0.60
C LYS A 49 -23.74 -22.06 -0.04
N ASP A 50 -25.05 -21.79 -0.04
CA ASP A 50 -25.57 -20.57 -0.67
C ASP A 50 -25.21 -19.32 0.16
N LYS A 51 -25.32 -19.42 1.49
CA LYS A 51 -24.86 -18.36 2.41
C LYS A 51 -23.34 -18.16 2.34
N ALA A 52 -22.60 -19.26 2.28
CA ALA A 52 -21.15 -19.31 2.16
C ALA A 52 -20.69 -18.60 0.88
N ARG A 53 -21.34 -18.90 -0.24
CA ARG A 53 -21.04 -18.28 -1.54
C ARG A 53 -21.24 -16.77 -1.50
N GLN A 54 -22.28 -16.30 -0.82
CA GLN A 54 -22.53 -14.88 -0.66
C GLN A 54 -21.41 -14.21 0.17
N MET A 55 -20.98 -14.82 1.27
CA MET A 55 -19.85 -14.32 2.08
C MET A 55 -18.52 -14.32 1.31
N ALA A 56 -18.27 -15.33 0.48
CA ALA A 56 -17.08 -15.38 -0.38
C ALA A 56 -17.07 -14.22 -1.40
N ILE A 57 -18.22 -13.90 -2.00
CA ILE A 57 -18.35 -12.76 -2.93
C ILE A 57 -18.07 -11.44 -2.20
N TYR A 58 -18.55 -11.26 -0.97
CA TYR A 58 -18.22 -10.08 -0.17
C TYR A 58 -16.73 -10.00 0.18
N GLY A 59 -16.09 -11.12 0.53
CA GLY A 59 -14.65 -11.18 0.82
C GLY A 59 -13.79 -10.86 -0.41
N ILE A 60 -14.13 -11.45 -1.56
CA ILE A 60 -13.45 -11.18 -2.84
C ILE A 60 -13.69 -9.72 -3.27
N GLY A 61 -14.93 -9.23 -3.15
CA GLY A 61 -15.27 -7.84 -3.49
C GLY A 61 -14.46 -6.82 -2.66
N ALA A 62 -14.31 -7.06 -1.36
CA ALA A 62 -13.49 -6.23 -0.49
C ALA A 62 -12.00 -6.27 -0.89
N PHE A 63 -11.48 -7.45 -1.21
CA PHE A 63 -10.09 -7.61 -1.66
C PHE A 63 -9.83 -6.88 -3.00
N VAL A 64 -10.72 -7.04 -3.97
CA VAL A 64 -10.63 -6.37 -5.28
C VAL A 64 -10.69 -4.85 -5.13
N LEU A 65 -11.56 -4.31 -4.28
CA LEU A 65 -11.61 -2.86 -4.02
C LEU A 65 -10.32 -2.33 -3.43
N LEU A 66 -9.74 -3.04 -2.46
CA LEU A 66 -8.50 -2.63 -1.80
C LEU A 66 -7.33 -2.60 -2.79
N VAL A 67 -7.16 -3.66 -3.59
CA VAL A 67 -6.12 -3.74 -4.61
C VAL A 67 -6.33 -2.72 -5.72
N SER A 68 -7.59 -2.48 -6.14
CA SER A 68 -7.93 -1.51 -7.19
C SER A 68 -7.56 -0.08 -6.78
N ILE A 69 -7.94 0.35 -5.58
CA ILE A 69 -7.63 1.70 -5.08
C ILE A 69 -6.11 1.89 -4.99
N TRP A 70 -5.37 0.92 -4.44
CA TRP A 70 -3.92 1.02 -4.34
C TRP A 70 -3.21 0.95 -5.70
N GLY A 71 -3.68 0.10 -6.61
CA GLY A 71 -3.16 0.00 -7.97
C GLY A 71 -3.30 1.31 -8.74
N ILE A 72 -4.44 2.00 -8.59
CA ILE A 72 -4.67 3.33 -9.18
C ILE A 72 -3.70 4.36 -8.59
N VAL A 73 -3.53 4.38 -7.26
CA VAL A 73 -2.57 5.28 -6.59
C VAL A 73 -1.16 5.06 -7.12
N ASN A 74 -0.72 3.81 -7.21
CA ASN A 74 0.62 3.46 -7.71
C ASN A 74 0.79 3.85 -9.18
N MET A 75 -0.25 3.66 -10.01
CA MET A 75 -0.25 4.08 -11.41
C MET A 75 -0.11 5.59 -11.56
N ILE A 76 -0.79 6.37 -10.72
CA ILE A 76 -0.70 7.84 -10.74
C ILE A 76 0.68 8.31 -10.28
N ILE A 77 1.22 7.73 -9.19
CA ILE A 77 2.55 8.07 -8.66
C ILE A 77 3.63 7.75 -9.71
N GLY A 78 3.57 6.56 -10.32
CA GLY A 78 4.51 6.14 -11.36
C GLY A 78 4.37 6.94 -12.67
N GLY A 79 3.14 7.23 -13.09
CA GLY A 79 2.86 7.98 -14.31
C GLY A 79 3.21 9.47 -14.22
N LEU A 80 3.10 10.07 -13.03
CA LEU A 80 3.45 11.47 -12.77
C LEU A 80 4.91 11.65 -12.30
N GLY A 81 5.68 10.56 -12.15
CA GLY A 81 7.07 10.62 -11.71
C GLY A 81 7.25 11.07 -10.26
N LEU A 82 6.23 10.93 -9.43
CA LEU A 82 6.23 11.34 -8.01
C LEU A 82 7.07 10.42 -7.11
N ASP A 83 7.58 9.32 -7.68
CA ASP A 83 8.52 8.37 -7.04
C ASP A 83 9.99 8.84 -7.12
N GLN A 84 10.27 9.97 -7.78
CA GLN A 84 11.64 10.47 -7.88
C GLN A 84 12.10 11.10 -6.57
N ASN A 85 12.75 10.29 -5.74
CA ASN A 85 13.53 10.73 -4.58
C ASN A 85 14.87 11.37 -5.04
N SER A 86 14.77 12.36 -5.93
CA SER A 86 15.89 13.09 -6.47
C SER A 86 16.27 14.17 -5.46
N TYR A 87 17.25 13.88 -4.60
CA TYR A 87 17.96 14.94 -3.89
C TYR A 87 18.51 15.89 -4.96
N VAL A 88 17.97 17.11 -5.04
CA VAL A 88 18.50 18.15 -5.93
C VAL A 88 19.91 18.43 -5.46
N GLN A 89 20.91 17.89 -6.16
CA GLN A 89 22.31 18.13 -5.88
C GLN A 89 22.67 19.48 -6.47
N PRO A 90 23.12 20.45 -5.66
CA PRO A 90 23.52 21.73 -6.21
C PRO A 90 24.80 21.63 -7.06
N ASP A 91 24.81 22.36 -8.15
CA ASP A 91 25.85 22.43 -9.18
C ASP A 91 27.24 22.85 -8.65
N TYR A 92 27.29 23.54 -7.52
CA TYR A 92 28.54 23.93 -6.86
C TYR A 92 29.30 22.77 -6.19
N PHE A 93 28.69 21.61 -5.94
CA PHE A 93 29.40 20.46 -5.35
C PHE A 93 30.35 19.75 -6.32
N ASN A 94 30.13 19.86 -7.64
CA ASN A 94 30.90 19.15 -8.67
C ASN A 94 32.04 19.98 -9.30
N ASN A 95 32.35 21.16 -8.74
CA ASN A 95 33.28 22.10 -9.38
C ASN A 95 34.51 22.48 -8.54
N SER A 96 34.88 21.66 -7.55
CA SER A 96 36.11 21.86 -6.76
C SER A 96 37.41 21.59 -7.56
N GLY A 97 37.31 21.05 -8.78
CA GLY A 97 38.46 20.69 -9.63
C GLY A 97 38.78 21.64 -10.78
N ARG A 98 37.99 22.70 -11.04
CA ARG A 98 38.22 23.61 -12.20
C ARG A 98 38.69 25.01 -11.82
N GLN A 99 38.82 25.33 -10.52
CA GLN A 99 39.24 26.66 -10.05
C GLN A 99 40.75 26.78 -9.77
N SER A 100 41.54 25.73 -10.01
CA SER A 100 42.98 25.70 -9.75
C SER A 100 43.85 25.83 -11.01
N ARG A 101 43.32 26.34 -12.11
CA ARG A 101 44.05 26.59 -13.36
C ARG A 101 43.94 28.04 -13.79
#